data_AF-A0A319BD32-F1
#
_entry.id   AF-A0A319BD32-F1
#
_cell.length_a   1.000
_cell.length_b   1.000
_cell.length_c   1.000
_cell.angle_alpha   90.00
_cell.angle_beta   90.00
_cell.angle_gamma   90.00
#
_symmetry.space_group_name_H-M   'P 1'
#
loop_
_entity.id
_entity.type
_entity.pdbx_description
1 polymer ?
#
loop_
_entity_poly.entity_id
_entity_poly.type
_entity_poly.pdbx_seq_one_letter_code
_entity_poly.pdbx_strand_id
1 'polypeptide(L)'
;GFWVKAELSPPGVRNPNVWAQDIRDGDPGARLAFRISVKESDGQETFVRYASHKSWQSCCKANTLVDELNGDQLLEIYTRPRRFIDIDHRNTRILAAYPALKSFIGGAFTNDNGVVMSRKRKDI
;
A
#
# COMPACT_ATOMS: atom_id res chain seq x y z
N GLY A 1 13.70 -14.92 -17.43
CA GLY A 1 12.48 -14.08 -17.28
C GLY A 1 12.55 -13.22 -16.03
N PHE A 2 11.87 -12.07 -15.99
CA PHE A 2 11.80 -11.23 -14.78
C PHE A 2 10.76 -11.78 -13.80
N TRP A 3 11.14 -11.84 -12.53
CA TRP A 3 10.31 -12.28 -11.43
C TRP A 3 10.23 -11.19 -10.38
N VAL A 4 9.02 -10.90 -9.92
CA VAL A 4 8.77 -10.01 -8.78
C VAL A 4 8.20 -10.85 -7.65
N LYS A 5 8.83 -10.78 -6.48
CA LYS A 5 8.38 -11.42 -5.25
C LYS A 5 8.12 -10.34 -4.20
N ALA A 6 6.91 -10.31 -3.67
CA ALA A 6 6.61 -9.55 -2.46
C ALA A 6 7.15 -10.32 -1.25
N GLU A 7 7.91 -9.64 -0.41
CA GLU A 7 8.44 -10.19 0.84
C GLU A 7 7.87 -9.40 2.00
N LEU A 8 7.37 -10.12 3.01
CA LEU A 8 6.74 -9.54 4.17
C LEU A 8 7.43 -10.06 5.43
N SER A 9 8.11 -9.17 6.13
CA SER A 9 8.72 -9.49 7.43
C SER A 9 7.64 -9.77 8.49
N PRO A 10 7.99 -10.47 9.60
CA PRO A 10 7.06 -10.67 10.71
C PRO A 10 6.48 -9.35 11.27
N PRO A 11 5.34 -9.38 11.96
CA PRO A 11 4.79 -8.20 12.64
C PRO A 11 5.82 -7.52 13.54
N GLY A 12 5.90 -6.19 13.47
CA GLY A 12 6.85 -5.38 14.23
C GLY A 12 8.30 -5.38 13.73
N VAL A 13 8.63 -6.15 12.69
CA VAL A 13 9.99 -6.25 12.14
C VAL A 13 10.09 -5.50 10.81
N ARG A 14 10.85 -4.39 10.78
CA ARG A 14 11.17 -3.69 9.53
C ARG A 14 11.93 -4.61 8.58
N ASN A 15 11.56 -4.62 7.30
CA ASN A 15 12.33 -5.28 6.26
C ASN A 15 13.57 -4.44 5.92
N PRO A 16 14.79 -5.02 5.87
CA PRO A 16 16.00 -4.28 5.52
C PRO A 16 15.97 -3.70 4.09
N ASN A 17 15.18 -4.29 3.19
CA ASN A 17 15.00 -3.86 1.79
C ASN A 17 13.62 -3.22 1.56
N VAL A 18 13.09 -2.55 2.58
CA VAL A 18 11.77 -1.90 2.57
C VAL A 18 11.48 -1.11 1.29
N TRP A 19 10.29 -1.29 0.73
CA TRP A 19 9.92 -0.60 -0.50
C TRP A 19 9.72 0.92 -0.30
N ALA A 20 8.95 1.31 0.71
CA ALA A 20 8.68 2.72 1.01
C ALA A 20 9.77 3.30 1.93
N GLN A 21 10.64 4.17 1.40
CA GLN A 21 11.86 4.58 2.10
C GLN A 21 11.61 5.58 3.25
N ASP A 22 10.52 6.37 3.21
CA ASP A 22 10.15 7.34 4.26
C ASP A 22 9.14 6.76 5.28
N ILE A 23 8.94 5.45 5.26
CA ILE A 23 7.97 4.79 6.15
C ILE A 23 8.48 4.80 7.60
N ARG A 24 7.57 4.96 8.57
CA ARG A 24 7.94 4.98 9.99
C ARG A 24 8.11 3.54 10.49
N ASP A 25 8.87 3.32 11.55
CA ASP A 25 9.10 1.95 12.05
C ASP A 25 7.83 1.29 12.63
N GLY A 26 6.90 2.09 13.15
CA GLY A 26 5.59 1.61 13.60
C GLY A 26 4.56 1.41 12.49
N ASP A 27 4.87 1.80 11.25
CA ASP A 27 3.97 1.58 10.12
C ASP A 27 4.02 0.12 9.66
N PRO A 28 2.88 -0.55 9.39
CA PRO A 28 2.89 -1.93 8.93
C PRO A 28 3.60 -2.10 7.59
N GLY A 29 3.55 -1.10 6.71
CA GLY A 29 4.26 -1.11 5.44
C GLY A 29 5.79 -1.18 5.56
N ALA A 30 6.38 -0.92 6.74
CA ALA A 30 7.81 -1.08 6.99
C ALA A 30 8.30 -2.52 6.80
N ARG A 31 7.37 -3.49 6.83
CA ARG A 31 7.63 -4.92 6.64
C ARG A 31 7.69 -5.35 5.17
N LEU A 32 7.26 -4.49 4.24
CA LEU A 32 7.06 -4.84 2.83
C LEU A 32 8.30 -4.52 1.98
N ALA A 33 8.74 -5.49 1.20
CA ALA A 33 9.75 -5.32 0.16
C ALA A 33 9.30 -5.98 -1.16
N PHE A 34 9.77 -5.45 -2.28
CA PHE A 34 9.59 -6.07 -3.60
C PHE A 34 10.94 -6.47 -4.16
N ARG A 35 11.20 -7.77 -4.19
CA ARG A 35 12.41 -8.37 -4.75
C ARG A 35 12.20 -8.63 -6.24
N ILE A 36 13.05 -8.03 -7.06
CA ILE A 36 13.07 -8.18 -8.52
C ILE A 36 14.27 -9.05 -8.88
N SER A 37 14.05 -10.11 -9.65
CA SER A 37 15.12 -11.01 -10.10
C SER A 37 14.98 -11.43 -11.55
N VAL A 38 16.09 -11.76 -12.21
CA VAL A 38 16.09 -12.48 -13.48
C VAL A 38 16.50 -13.91 -13.20
N LYS A 39 15.68 -14.85 -13.66
CA LYS A 39 15.98 -16.28 -13.62
C LYS A 39 16.24 -16.82 -15.02
N GLU A 40 17.32 -17.57 -15.15
CA GLU A 40 17.62 -18.36 -16.34
C GLU A 40 16.77 -19.65 -16.38
N SER A 41 16.87 -20.40 -17.47
CA SER A 41 16.11 -21.63 -17.70
C SER A 41 16.43 -22.76 -16.71
N ASP A 42 17.62 -22.74 -16.12
CA ASP A 42 18.07 -23.67 -15.07
C ASP A 42 17.62 -23.27 -13.66
N GLY A 43 16.92 -22.14 -13.52
CA GLY A 43 16.45 -21.60 -12.25
C GLY A 43 17.47 -20.75 -11.49
N GLN A 44 18.69 -20.59 -11.99
CA GLN A 44 19.70 -19.72 -11.40
C GLN A 44 19.29 -18.25 -11.50
N GLU A 45 19.44 -17.51 -10.41
CA GLU A 45 19.21 -16.07 -10.38
C GLU A 45 20.48 -15.31 -10.78
N THR A 46 20.45 -14.64 -11.93
CA THR A 46 21.59 -13.89 -12.48
C THR A 46 21.55 -12.41 -12.12
N PHE A 47 20.40 -11.92 -11.64
CA PHE A 47 20.20 -10.54 -11.20
C PHE A 47 19.24 -10.50 -10.03
N VAL A 48 19.56 -9.72 -8.99
CA VAL A 48 18.70 -9.46 -7.84
C VAL A 48 18.79 -7.99 -7.44
N ARG A 49 17.64 -7.33 -7.36
CA ARG A 49 17.46 -5.97 -6.84
C ARG A 49 16.18 -5.87 -6.03
N TYR A 50 16.09 -4.83 -5.22
CA TYR A 50 14.87 -4.48 -4.51
C TYR A 50 14.35 -3.15 -5.04
N ALA A 51 13.04 -3.09 -5.28
CA ALA A 51 12.41 -1.82 -5.62
C ALA A 51 12.37 -0.93 -4.38
N SER A 52 12.63 0.35 -4.57
CA SER A 52 12.51 1.37 -3.53
C SER A 52 11.84 2.61 -4.09
N HIS A 53 10.96 3.23 -3.31
CA HIS A 53 10.32 4.49 -3.66
C HIS A 53 10.24 5.42 -2.45
N LYS A 54 10.66 6.66 -2.63
CA LYS A 54 10.71 7.67 -1.59
C LYS A 54 9.59 8.70 -1.77
N SER A 55 8.43 8.43 -1.18
CA SER A 55 7.35 9.41 -1.06
C SER A 55 6.39 9.08 0.07
N TRP A 56 5.68 10.09 0.57
CA TRP A 56 4.60 9.89 1.53
C TRP A 56 3.49 8.99 0.96
N GLN A 57 3.16 9.15 -0.32
CA GLN A 57 2.14 8.34 -1.00
C GLN A 57 2.55 6.87 -1.10
N SER A 58 3.82 6.54 -1.35
CA SER A 58 4.26 5.14 -1.34
C SER A 58 4.18 4.54 0.05
N CYS A 59 4.41 5.33 1.11
CA CYS A 59 4.18 4.89 2.48
C CYS A 59 2.70 4.50 2.71
N CYS A 60 1.77 5.37 2.31
CA CYS A 60 0.34 5.10 2.46
C CYS A 60 -0.13 3.85 1.68
N LYS A 61 0.41 3.63 0.48
CA LYS A 61 0.13 2.44 -0.33
C LYS A 61 0.72 1.17 0.29
N ALA A 62 1.97 1.23 0.76
CA ALA A 62 2.63 0.09 1.42
C ALA A 62 1.85 -0.33 2.66
N ASN A 63 1.42 0.65 3.44
CA ASN A 63 0.60 0.49 4.61
C ASN A 63 -0.73 -0.23 4.33
N THR A 64 -1.51 0.25 3.36
CA THR A 64 -2.77 -0.42 2.98
C THR A 64 -2.52 -1.84 2.51
N LEU A 65 -1.52 -2.05 1.64
CA LEU A 65 -1.25 -3.39 1.12
C LEU A 65 -0.88 -4.37 2.23
N VAL A 66 -0.10 -3.96 3.23
CA VAL A 66 0.23 -4.84 4.35
C VAL A 66 -0.99 -5.12 5.24
N ASP A 67 -1.86 -4.14 5.47
CA ASP A 67 -3.12 -4.37 6.19
C ASP A 67 -3.98 -5.43 5.48
N GLU A 68 -4.15 -5.31 4.16
CA GLU A 68 -4.89 -6.29 3.34
C GLU A 68 -4.24 -7.69 3.40
N LEU A 69 -2.91 -7.77 3.32
CA LEU A 69 -2.17 -9.04 3.43
C LEU A 69 -2.27 -9.68 4.83
N ASN A 70 -2.50 -8.89 5.88
CA ASN A 70 -2.79 -9.41 7.21
C ASN A 70 -4.27 -9.84 7.38
N GLY A 71 -5.14 -9.54 6.40
CA GLY A 71 -6.56 -9.88 6.44
C GLY A 71 -7.47 -8.81 7.06
N ASP A 72 -6.95 -7.60 7.26
CA ASP A 72 -7.72 -6.51 7.86
C ASP A 72 -8.87 -6.08 6.93
N GLN A 73 -10.00 -5.73 7.53
CA GLN A 73 -11.20 -5.38 6.76
C GLN A 73 -11.15 -3.93 6.29
N LEU A 74 -11.67 -3.66 5.09
CA LEU A 74 -11.73 -2.30 4.53
C LEU A 74 -12.36 -1.29 5.50
N LEU A 75 -13.40 -1.70 6.23
CA LEU A 75 -14.11 -0.88 7.21
C LEU A 75 -13.26 -0.45 8.41
N GLU A 76 -12.20 -1.18 8.70
CA GLU A 76 -11.21 -0.78 9.69
C GLU A 76 -10.13 0.09 9.04
N ILE A 77 -9.62 -0.33 7.88
CA ILE A 77 -8.50 0.31 7.19
C ILE A 77 -8.81 1.77 6.84
N TYR A 78 -10.03 2.10 6.39
CA TYR A 78 -10.34 3.47 5.92
C TYR A 78 -10.31 4.55 7.01
N THR A 79 -10.30 4.16 8.27
CA THR A 79 -10.20 5.06 9.42
C THR A 79 -8.76 5.24 9.91
N ARG A 80 -7.84 4.36 9.49
CA ARG A 80 -6.45 4.36 9.97
C ARG A 80 -5.66 5.50 9.32
N PRO A 81 -4.67 6.07 10.03
CA PRO A 81 -3.79 7.09 9.46
C PRO A 81 -2.90 6.50 8.36
N ARG A 82 -2.49 7.36 7.42
CA ARG A 82 -1.52 7.03 6.36
C ARG A 82 -1.93 5.80 5.55
N ARG A 83 -3.13 5.80 4.99
CA ARG A 83 -3.65 4.76 4.09
C ARG A 83 -4.01 5.35 2.74
N PHE A 84 -3.87 4.54 1.70
CA PHE A 84 -4.43 4.82 0.38
C PHE A 84 -5.53 3.80 0.10
N ILE A 85 -6.71 4.24 -0.30
CA ILE A 85 -7.80 3.36 -0.71
C ILE A 85 -8.35 3.88 -2.03
N ASP A 86 -8.56 2.97 -2.97
CA ASP A 86 -9.20 3.25 -4.26
C ASP A 86 -10.44 2.36 -4.41
N ILE A 87 -11.60 2.99 -4.41
CA ILE A 87 -12.87 2.31 -4.61
C ILE A 87 -13.41 2.67 -5.99
N ASP A 88 -13.66 1.64 -6.80
CA ASP A 88 -14.36 1.81 -8.06
C ASP A 88 -15.80 2.27 -7.80
N HIS A 89 -16.25 3.32 -8.49
CA HIS A 89 -17.61 3.87 -8.40
C HIS A 89 -18.71 2.84 -8.69
N ARG A 90 -18.39 1.75 -9.40
CA ARG A 90 -19.31 0.64 -9.69
C ARG A 90 -19.60 -0.24 -8.48
N ASN A 91 -18.87 -0.11 -7.38
CA ASN A 91 -19.15 -0.80 -6.11
C ASN A 91 -20.35 -0.15 -5.37
N THR A 92 -21.50 -0.07 -6.03
CA THR A 92 -22.66 0.68 -5.54
C THR A 92 -23.22 0.14 -4.23
N ARG A 93 -23.19 -1.18 -4.02
CA ARG A 93 -23.70 -1.82 -2.79
C ARG A 93 -22.93 -1.39 -1.54
N ILE A 94 -21.60 -1.45 -1.58
CA ILE A 94 -20.78 -1.06 -0.41
C ILE A 94 -20.84 0.47 -0.19
N LEU A 95 -20.90 1.26 -1.26
CA LEU A 95 -21.02 2.72 -1.19
C LEU A 95 -22.39 3.18 -0.66
N ALA A 96 -23.45 2.39 -0.87
CA ALA A 96 -24.76 2.62 -0.27
C ALA A 96 -24.77 2.25 1.21
N ALA A 97 -24.15 1.12 1.59
CA ALA A 97 -24.05 0.67 2.97
C ALA A 97 -23.13 1.56 3.84
N TYR A 98 -22.06 2.11 3.25
CA TYR A 98 -21.05 2.89 3.96
C TYR A 98 -20.77 4.23 3.25
N PRO A 99 -21.58 5.27 3.51
CA PRO A 99 -21.45 6.56 2.81
C PRO A 99 -20.09 7.24 2.94
N ALA A 100 -19.35 7.00 4.04
CA ALA A 100 -18.01 7.53 4.25
C ALA A 100 -16.99 7.05 3.17
N LEU A 101 -17.22 5.87 2.58
CA LEU A 101 -16.36 5.32 1.54
C LEU A 101 -16.44 6.10 0.22
N LYS A 102 -17.47 6.94 0.03
CA LYS A 102 -17.60 7.79 -1.17
C LYS A 102 -16.42 8.75 -1.36
N SER A 103 -15.77 9.16 -0.27
CA SER A 103 -14.58 10.02 -0.33
C SER A 103 -13.35 9.32 -0.93
N PHE A 104 -13.38 8.00 -1.09
CA PHE A 104 -12.29 7.19 -1.68
C PHE A 104 -12.56 6.76 -3.12
N ILE A 105 -13.64 7.23 -3.74
CA ILE A 105 -13.94 6.91 -5.14
C ILE A 105 -12.82 7.43 -6.05
N GLY A 106 -12.20 6.51 -6.81
CA GLY A 106 -11.08 6.81 -7.69
C GLY A 106 -9.76 7.11 -6.98
N GLY A 107 -9.64 6.79 -5.69
CA GLY A 107 -8.39 6.86 -4.93
C GLY A 107 -8.27 8.10 -4.04
N ALA A 108 -8.20 7.89 -2.72
CA ALA A 108 -7.88 8.92 -1.74
C ALA A 108 -6.92 8.41 -0.66
N PHE A 109 -6.32 9.36 0.06
CA PHE A 109 -5.39 9.08 1.14
C PHE A 109 -5.96 9.53 2.49
N THR A 110 -5.64 8.85 3.57
CA THR A 110 -5.80 9.39 4.93
C THR A 110 -4.49 10.03 5.39
N ASN A 111 -4.58 11.18 6.07
CA ASN A 111 -3.42 11.85 6.63
C ASN A 111 -2.91 11.16 7.91
N ASP A 112 -1.95 11.78 8.61
CA ASP A 112 -1.39 11.27 9.86
C ASP A 112 -2.42 11.14 11.01
N ASN A 113 -3.59 11.76 10.89
CA ASN A 113 -4.68 11.71 11.87
C ASN A 113 -5.86 10.84 11.42
N GLY A 114 -5.73 10.08 10.32
CA GLY A 114 -6.82 9.26 9.78
C GLY A 114 -7.88 10.05 8.99
N VAL A 115 -7.68 11.35 8.77
CA VAL A 115 -8.63 12.20 8.03
C VAL A 115 -8.39 12.07 6.54
N VAL A 116 -9.46 11.85 5.77
CA VAL A 116 -9.40 11.74 4.31
C VAL A 116 -8.96 13.06 3.68
N MET A 117 -7.92 12.98 2.86
CA MET A 117 -7.40 14.10 2.09
C MET A 117 -8.20 14.21 0.79
N SER A 118 -9.02 15.25 0.67
CA SER A 118 -9.78 15.49 -0.55
C SER A 118 -8.82 15.76 -1.72
N ARG A 119 -9.08 15.13 -2.87
CA ARG A 119 -8.54 15.64 -4.13
C ARG A 119 -9.20 16.99 -4.36
N LYS A 120 -8.48 18.09 -4.15
CA LYS A 120 -8.88 19.36 -4.79
C LYS A 120 -8.95 19.06 -6.29
N ARG A 121 -10.14 19.15 -6.88
CA ARG A 121 -10.24 19.28 -8.34
C ARG A 121 -9.36 20.47 -8.69
N LYS A 122 -8.38 20.29 -9.58
CA LYS A 122 -7.87 21.43 -10.31
C LYS A 122 -9.03 21.87 -11.17
N ASP A 123 -9.65 22.98 -10.81
CA ASP A 123 -10.51 23.70 -11.73
C ASP A 123 -9.62 24.06 -12.94
N ILE A 124 -10.01 23.57 -14.11
CA ILE A 124 -9.41 23.90 -15.41
C ILE A 124 -10.11 25.14 -15.92
#